data_AF-A0A7C3Y0T7-F1
#
_entry.id   AF-A0A7C3Y0T7-F1
#
_cell.length_a   1.000
_cell.length_b   1.000
_cell.length_c   1.000
_cell.angle_alpha   90.00
_cell.angle_beta   90.00
_cell.angle_gamma   90.00
#
_symmetry.space_group_name_H-M   'P 1'
#
loop_
_entity.id
_entity.type
_entity.pdbx_description
1 polymer ?
#
loop_
_entity_poly.entity_id
_entity_poly.type
_entity_poly.pdbx_seq_one_letter_code
_entity_poly.pdbx_strand_id
1 'polypeptide(L)'
;LPVDITKFFLTKFFVYLPIVLIPGMIIVGISNIIIGIKTTMVAISFLVIFLSCIVLTISGYSLGILFPKKEYKDIAQIETSFGGLLFLVLSLCYIVLLLSSLAGPVKKYVLTHTFGKIEFWYHILLFLIINFIYAFTTGYYALKKFIKEYA
;
A
#
# COMPACT_ATOMS: atom_id res chain seq x y z
N LEU A 1 -12.69 -20.83 23.01
CA LEU A 1 -13.29 -19.48 23.07
C LEU A 1 -13.58 -19.01 21.66
N PRO A 2 -14.75 -18.42 21.35
CA PRO A 2 -15.00 -17.81 20.06
C PRO A 2 -13.97 -16.69 19.87
N VAL A 3 -13.07 -16.87 18.90
CA VAL A 3 -12.07 -15.87 18.59
C VAL A 3 -12.76 -14.78 17.80
N ASP A 4 -12.71 -13.55 18.31
CA ASP A 4 -13.27 -12.38 17.67
C ASP A 4 -12.64 -12.22 16.27
N ILE A 5 -13.48 -12.35 15.24
CA ILE A 5 -13.08 -12.42 13.83
C ILE A 5 -12.29 -11.16 13.42
N THR A 6 -12.65 -10.02 14.02
CA THR A 6 -11.97 -8.74 13.81
C THR A 6 -10.56 -8.73 14.40
N LYS A 7 -10.37 -9.27 15.60
CA LYS A 7 -9.05 -9.40 16.23
C LYS A 7 -8.14 -10.33 15.45
N PHE A 8 -8.69 -11.40 14.88
CA PHE A 8 -7.91 -12.30 14.03
C PHE A 8 -7.40 -11.59 12.76
N PHE A 9 -8.25 -10.79 12.12
CA PHE A 9 -7.88 -9.98 10.95
C PHE A 9 -6.78 -8.96 11.29
N LEU A 10 -6.96 -8.18 12.37
CA LEU A 10 -5.94 -7.21 12.80
C LEU A 10 -4.62 -7.88 13.17
N THR A 11 -4.66 -9.02 13.87
CA THR A 11 -3.44 -9.73 14.27
C THR A 11 -2.62 -10.14 13.05
N LYS A 12 -3.27 -10.73 12.03
CA LYS A 12 -2.59 -11.09 10.78
C LYS A 12 -2.06 -9.85 10.05
N PHE A 13 -2.84 -8.78 9.98
CA PHE A 13 -2.38 -7.52 9.40
C PHE A 13 -1.08 -7.01 10.07
N PHE A 14 -1.03 -6.99 11.41
CA PHE A 14 0.16 -6.58 12.17
C PHE A 14 1.36 -7.51 11.98
N VAL A 15 1.16 -8.77 11.61
CA VAL A 15 2.26 -9.69 11.27
C VAL A 15 2.82 -9.40 9.87
N TYR A 16 1.96 -9.13 8.88
CA TYR A 16 2.41 -8.88 7.51
C TYR A 16 2.93 -7.46 7.27
N LEU A 17 2.46 -6.48 8.04
CA LEU A 17 2.90 -5.09 7.94
C LEU A 17 4.43 -4.93 8.09
N PRO A 18 5.10 -5.44 9.15
CA PRO A 18 6.55 -5.28 9.30
C PRO A 18 7.33 -5.97 8.19
N ILE A 19 6.83 -7.09 7.64
CA ILE A 19 7.47 -7.83 6.55
C ILE A 19 7.60 -6.95 5.30
N VAL A 20 6.60 -6.13 4.99
CA VAL A 20 6.63 -5.20 3.84
C VAL A 20 7.28 -3.87 4.20
N LEU A 21 7.06 -3.39 5.43
CA LEU A 21 7.50 -2.07 5.86
C LEU A 21 9.02 -1.98 6.03
N ILE A 22 9.64 -2.97 6.68
CA ILE A 22 11.08 -2.98 6.93
C ILE A 22 11.89 -2.86 5.62
N PRO A 23 11.70 -3.73 4.61
CA PRO A 23 12.42 -3.61 3.36
C PRO A 23 12.09 -2.30 2.62
N GLY A 24 10.82 -1.85 2.64
CA GLY A 24 10.43 -0.57 2.03
C GLY A 24 11.19 0.63 2.61
N MET A 25 11.31 0.69 3.94
CA MET A 25 12.03 1.77 4.64
C MET A 25 13.54 1.70 4.38
N ILE A 26 14.12 0.50 4.33
CA ILE A 26 15.55 0.32 4.01
C ILE A 26 15.83 0.79 2.58
N ILE A 27 15.03 0.36 1.61
CA ILE A 27 15.19 0.73 0.20
C ILE A 27 15.10 2.23 0.02
N VAL A 28 14.13 2.91 0.65
CA VAL A 28 14.04 4.37 0.51
C VAL A 28 15.18 5.08 1.22
N GLY A 29 15.65 4.57 2.36
CA GLY A 29 16.80 5.12 3.05
C GLY A 29 18.03 5.13 2.15
N ILE A 30 18.35 3.98 1.56
CA ILE A 30 19.48 3.83 0.64
C ILE A 30 19.27 4.69 -0.62
N SER A 31 18.06 4.69 -1.20
CA SER A 31 17.75 5.48 -2.40
C SER A 31 17.94 6.98 -2.16
N ASN A 32 17.43 7.50 -1.04
CA ASN A 32 17.55 8.90 -0.69
C ASN A 32 19.02 9.32 -0.46
N ILE A 33 19.84 8.44 0.12
CA ILE A 33 21.28 8.67 0.31
C ILE A 33 21.99 8.75 -1.04
N ILE A 34 21.71 7.84 -1.97
CA ILE A 34 22.31 7.82 -3.31
C ILE A 34 21.92 9.07 -4.11
N ILE A 35 20.67 9.52 -3.99
CA ILE A 35 20.16 10.69 -4.72
C ILE A 35 20.69 12.01 -4.12
N GLY A 36 21.08 12.05 -2.85
CA GLY A 36 21.65 13.25 -2.22
C GLY A 36 20.64 14.40 -2.04
N ILE A 37 19.36 14.09 -1.82
CA ILE A 37 18.29 15.08 -1.63
C ILE A 37 18.29 15.69 -0.23
N LYS A 38 17.82 16.94 -0.12
CA LYS A 38 17.62 17.67 1.15
C LYS A 38 16.73 16.90 2.13
N THR A 39 16.99 17.09 3.42
CA THR A 39 16.32 16.44 4.56
C THR A 39 14.79 16.54 4.54
N THR A 40 14.23 17.64 4.03
CA THR A 40 12.78 17.81 3.90
C THR A 40 12.16 16.80 2.93
N MET A 41 12.82 16.54 1.80
CA MET A 41 12.34 15.59 0.79
C MET A 41 12.50 14.14 1.27
N VAL A 42 13.57 13.87 2.01
CA VAL A 42 13.79 12.58 2.67
C VAL A 42 12.60 12.22 3.56
N ALA A 43 12.19 13.13 4.45
CA ALA A 43 11.05 12.91 5.35
C ALA A 43 9.73 12.64 4.59
N ILE A 44 9.49 13.37 3.49
CA ILE A 44 8.31 13.16 2.64
C ILE A 44 8.35 11.78 1.98
N SER A 45 9.49 11.37 1.40
CA SER A 45 9.64 10.05 0.78
C SER A 45 9.42 8.91 1.77
N PHE A 46 9.93 9.03 2.99
CA PHE A 46 9.68 8.08 4.07
C PHE A 46 8.18 7.98 4.40
N LEU A 47 7.49 9.11 4.53
CA LEU A 47 6.06 9.14 4.84
C LEU A 47 5.21 8.53 3.72
N VAL A 48 5.55 8.81 2.46
CA VAL A 48 4.88 8.26 1.27
C VAL A 48 4.97 6.73 1.25
N ILE A 49 6.15 6.18 1.50
CA ILE A 49 6.35 4.72 1.49
C ILE A 49 5.73 4.07 2.71
N PHE A 50 5.82 4.69 3.88
CA PHE A 50 5.16 4.20 5.08
C PHE A 50 3.65 4.02 4.86
N LEU A 51 2.97 5.04 4.30
CA LEU A 51 1.55 4.94 3.94
C LEU A 51 1.30 3.88 2.87
N SER A 52 2.12 3.85 1.82
CA SER A 52 1.96 2.91 0.71
C SER A 52 2.10 1.46 1.15
N CYS A 53 3.03 1.16 2.08
CA CYS A 53 3.18 -0.16 2.67
C CYS A 53 1.91 -0.59 3.41
N ILE A 54 1.33 0.30 4.23
CA ILE A 54 0.06 0.03 4.94
C ILE A 54 -1.04 -0.32 3.93
N VAL A 55 -1.22 0.50 2.89
CA VAL A 55 -2.26 0.31 1.87
C VAL A 55 -2.07 -0.99 1.08
N LEU A 56 -0.83 -1.32 0.71
CA LEU A 56 -0.51 -2.56 0.01
C LEU A 56 -0.70 -3.80 0.88
N THR A 57 -0.34 -3.73 2.17
CA THR A 57 -0.60 -4.84 3.11
C THR A 57 -2.10 -5.06 3.31
N ILE A 58 -2.90 -3.99 3.48
CA ILE A 58 -4.36 -4.11 3.60
C ILE A 58 -4.94 -4.74 2.33
N SER A 59 -4.58 -4.25 1.16
CA SER A 59 -5.14 -4.73 -0.12
C SER A 59 -4.74 -6.16 -0.45
N GLY A 60 -3.47 -6.53 -0.23
CA GLY A 60 -2.98 -7.90 -0.44
C GLY A 60 -3.68 -8.90 0.47
N TYR A 61 -3.81 -8.56 1.75
CA TYR A 61 -4.52 -9.42 2.70
C TYR A 61 -6.03 -9.52 2.38
N SER A 62 -6.65 -8.40 2.03
CA SER A 62 -8.07 -8.30 1.66
C SER A 62 -8.41 -9.17 0.46
N LEU A 63 -7.60 -9.12 -0.61
CA LEU A 63 -7.81 -9.91 -1.82
C LEU A 63 -7.52 -11.40 -1.61
N GLY A 64 -6.51 -11.72 -0.78
CA GLY A 64 -6.24 -13.09 -0.34
C GLY A 64 -7.41 -13.72 0.41
N ILE A 65 -8.13 -12.94 1.21
CA ILE A 65 -9.37 -13.38 1.87
C ILE A 65 -10.54 -13.45 0.89
N LEU A 66 -10.65 -12.51 -0.05
CA LEU A 66 -11.79 -12.44 -0.97
C LEU A 66 -11.85 -13.65 -1.92
N PHE A 67 -10.70 -14.21 -2.29
CA PHE A 67 -10.59 -15.34 -3.21
C PHE A 67 -9.78 -16.49 -2.60
N PRO A 68 -10.29 -17.16 -1.54
CA PRO A 68 -9.56 -18.24 -0.89
C PRO A 68 -9.60 -19.49 -1.78
N LYS A 69 -8.43 -19.97 -2.19
CA LYS A 69 -8.32 -21.19 -2.99
C LYS A 69 -8.24 -22.40 -2.05
N LYS A 70 -9.31 -23.22 -2.01
CA LYS A 70 -9.44 -24.38 -1.09
C LYS A 70 -8.74 -25.64 -1.58
N GLU A 71 -8.45 -25.75 -2.89
CA GLU A 71 -7.75 -26.88 -3.50
C GLU A 71 -6.35 -26.46 -3.95
N TYR A 72 -5.32 -26.96 -3.27
CA TYR A 72 -3.91 -26.76 -3.61
C TYR A 72 -3.25 -28.13 -3.81
N LYS A 73 -2.67 -28.35 -4.99
CA LYS A 73 -1.79 -29.52 -5.24
C LYS A 73 -0.31 -29.18 -5.03
N ASP A 74 0.05 -27.90 -5.19
CA ASP A 74 1.41 -27.37 -5.04
C ASP A 74 1.41 -25.94 -4.49
N ILE A 75 2.49 -25.56 -3.80
CA ILE A 75 2.67 -24.22 -3.20
C ILE A 75 2.63 -23.11 -4.28
N ALA A 76 3.15 -23.39 -5.48
CA ALA A 76 3.14 -22.44 -6.61
C ALA A 76 1.71 -22.09 -7.10
N GLN A 77 0.73 -22.96 -6.86
CA GLN A 77 -0.68 -22.71 -7.24
C GLN A 77 -1.39 -21.74 -6.31
N ILE A 78 -0.80 -21.44 -5.15
CA ILE A 78 -1.31 -20.47 -4.18
C ILE A 78 -0.94 -19.06 -4.63
N GLU A 79 0.31 -18.84 -5.04
CA GLU A 79 0.78 -17.54 -5.54
C GLU A 79 0.14 -17.16 -6.88
N THR A 80 -0.11 -18.14 -7.76
CA THR A 80 -0.83 -17.96 -9.05
C THR A 80 -2.35 -18.08 -8.91
N SER A 81 -2.90 -17.98 -7.69
CA SER A 81 -4.34 -17.94 -7.50
C SER A 81 -4.96 -16.66 -8.06
N PHE A 82 -6.26 -16.69 -8.35
CA PHE A 82 -6.99 -15.54 -8.90
C PHE A 82 -6.87 -14.29 -8.00
N GLY A 83 -6.91 -14.47 -6.67
CA GLY A 83 -6.72 -13.37 -5.71
C GLY A 83 -5.31 -12.77 -5.76
N GLY A 84 -4.28 -13.60 -5.91
CA GLY A 84 -2.89 -13.15 -6.07
C GLY A 84 -2.67 -12.38 -7.37
N LEU A 85 -3.20 -12.87 -8.48
CA LEU A 85 -3.11 -12.19 -9.79
C LEU A 85 -3.87 -10.86 -9.79
N LEU A 86 -5.08 -10.82 -9.22
CA LEU A 86 -5.83 -9.56 -9.08
C LEU A 86 -5.10 -8.56 -8.21
N PHE A 87 -4.52 -9.00 -7.08
CA PHE A 87 -3.69 -8.14 -6.24
C PHE A 87 -2.50 -7.58 -6.99
N LEU A 88 -1.81 -8.40 -7.79
CA LEU A 88 -0.69 -7.96 -8.61
C LEU A 88 -1.11 -6.86 -9.59
N VAL A 89 -2.19 -7.06 -10.36
CA VAL A 89 -2.66 -6.04 -11.32
C VAL A 89 -3.10 -4.75 -10.63
N LEU A 90 -3.87 -4.86 -9.54
CA LEU A 90 -4.37 -3.70 -8.80
C LEU A 90 -3.25 -2.93 -8.11
N SER A 91 -2.28 -3.62 -7.50
CA SER A 91 -1.13 -2.99 -6.86
C SER A 91 -0.24 -2.26 -7.88
N LEU A 92 -0.07 -2.83 -9.08
CA LEU A 92 0.65 -2.17 -10.17
C LEU A 92 -0.05 -0.88 -10.62
N CYS A 93 -1.36 -0.94 -10.82
CA CYS A 93 -2.17 0.24 -11.16
C CYS A 93 -2.09 1.31 -10.08
N TYR A 94 -2.20 0.91 -8.81
CA TYR A 94 -2.04 1.78 -7.66
C TYR A 94 -0.69 2.49 -7.64
N ILE A 95 0.42 1.75 -7.81
CA ILE A 95 1.77 2.33 -7.81
C ILE A 95 1.92 3.34 -8.95
N VAL A 96 1.43 3.03 -10.16
CA VAL A 96 1.48 3.94 -11.31
C VAL A 96 0.71 5.23 -11.05
N LEU A 97 -0.51 5.13 -10.50
CA LEU A 97 -1.33 6.30 -10.15
C LEU A 97 -0.64 7.15 -9.07
N LEU A 98 -0.08 6.49 -8.06
CA LEU A 98 0.63 7.13 -6.96
C LEU A 98 1.85 7.90 -7.46
N LEU A 99 2.69 7.26 -8.28
CA LEU A 99 3.89 7.88 -8.87
C LEU A 99 3.51 9.07 -9.75
N SER A 100 2.49 8.91 -10.59
CA SER A 100 2.03 9.97 -11.49
C SER A 100 1.55 11.21 -10.72
N SER A 101 0.87 11.01 -9.60
CA SER A 101 0.43 12.09 -8.72
C SER A 101 1.60 12.82 -8.04
N LEU A 102 2.65 12.08 -7.64
CA LEU A 102 3.82 12.62 -6.95
C LEU A 102 4.89 13.21 -7.90
N ALA A 103 4.87 12.84 -9.18
CA ALA A 103 5.85 13.29 -10.17
C ALA A 103 5.88 14.83 -10.31
N GLY A 104 4.72 15.49 -10.25
CA GLY A 104 4.59 16.95 -10.30
C GLY A 104 5.40 17.68 -9.21
N PRO A 105 5.10 17.48 -7.91
CA PRO A 105 5.78 18.19 -6.83
C PRO A 105 7.27 17.81 -6.75
N VAL A 106 7.62 16.54 -6.98
CA VAL A 106 9.02 16.09 -6.99
C VAL A 106 9.81 16.81 -8.08
N LYS A 107 9.28 16.86 -9.31
CA LYS A 107 9.95 17.53 -10.43
C LYS A 107 10.15 19.01 -10.17
N LYS A 108 9.11 19.73 -9.71
CA LYS A 108 9.21 21.15 -9.36
C LYS A 108 10.26 21.38 -8.26
N TYR A 109 10.29 20.53 -7.24
CA TYR A 109 11.27 20.63 -6.16
C TYR A 109 12.72 20.47 -6.65
N VAL A 110 12.96 19.51 -7.55
CA VAL A 110 14.29 19.26 -8.13
C VAL A 110 14.73 20.43 -9.01
N LEU A 111 13.84 20.99 -9.86
CA LEU A 111 14.20 22.05 -10.80
C LEU A 111 14.35 23.42 -10.15
N THR A 112 13.46 23.77 -9.22
CA THR A 112 13.31 25.16 -8.75
C THR A 112 13.72 25.34 -7.29
N HIS A 113 14.03 24.24 -6.57
CA HIS A 113 14.35 24.21 -5.14
C HIS A 113 13.37 24.97 -4.22
N THR A 114 12.17 25.24 -4.73
CA THR A 114 11.13 26.03 -4.08
C THR A 114 9.84 25.22 -4.09
N PHE A 115 9.17 25.18 -2.94
CA PHE A 115 7.85 24.58 -2.82
C PHE A 115 6.80 25.66 -3.10
N GLY A 116 6.07 25.53 -4.21
CA GLY A 116 4.79 26.22 -4.34
C GLY A 116 3.83 25.69 -3.28
N LYS A 117 3.64 26.43 -2.18
CA LYS A 117 2.88 25.96 -0.99
C LYS A 117 1.49 25.42 -1.36
N ILE A 118 0.76 26.09 -2.26
CA ILE A 118 -0.57 25.70 -2.71
C ILE A 118 -0.53 24.39 -3.52
N GLU A 119 0.32 24.32 -4.53
CA GLU A 119 0.46 23.16 -5.43
C GLU A 119 0.88 21.91 -4.65
N PHE A 120 1.83 22.07 -3.75
CA PHE A 120 2.29 20.99 -2.87
C PHE A 120 1.16 20.42 -2.01
N TRP A 121 0.30 21.29 -1.47
CA TRP A 121 -0.83 20.86 -0.66
C TRP A 121 -1.88 20.11 -1.48
N TYR A 122 -2.17 20.55 -2.72
CA TYR A 122 -3.06 19.81 -3.62
C TYR A 122 -2.56 18.40 -3.93
N HIS A 123 -1.26 18.23 -4.21
CA HIS A 123 -0.69 16.91 -4.47
C HIS A 123 -0.68 16.01 -3.23
N ILE A 124 -0.47 16.57 -2.04
CA ILE A 124 -0.61 15.81 -0.78
C ILE A 124 -2.06 15.35 -0.57
N LEU A 125 -3.03 16.24 -0.79
CA LEU A 125 -4.44 15.88 -0.65
C LEU A 125 -4.82 14.79 -1.66
N LEU A 126 -4.40 14.91 -2.93
CA LEU A 126 -4.59 13.89 -3.95
C LEU A 126 -3.96 12.56 -3.54
N PHE A 127 -2.73 12.58 -3.03
CA PHE A 127 -2.05 11.38 -2.53
C PHE A 127 -2.86 10.71 -1.41
N LEU A 128 -3.31 11.47 -0.41
CA LEU A 128 -4.13 10.95 0.68
C LEU A 128 -5.46 10.37 0.19
N ILE A 129 -6.12 11.06 -0.75
CA ILE A 129 -7.37 10.60 -1.35
C ILE A 129 -7.16 9.29 -2.12
N ILE A 130 -6.10 9.17 -2.93
CA ILE A 130 -5.80 7.94 -3.67
C ILE A 130 -5.55 6.77 -2.71
N ASN A 131 -4.72 6.99 -1.68
CA ASN A 131 -4.45 5.98 -0.64
C ASN A 131 -5.74 5.56 0.08
N PHE A 132 -6.55 6.55 0.47
CA PHE A 132 -7.80 6.31 1.19
C PHE A 132 -8.81 5.55 0.34
N ILE A 133 -9.05 5.97 -0.90
CA ILE A 133 -9.98 5.30 -1.82
C ILE A 133 -9.52 3.87 -2.09
N TYR A 134 -8.24 3.66 -2.39
CA TYR A 134 -7.73 2.33 -2.71
C TYR A 134 -7.76 1.38 -1.50
N ALA A 135 -7.37 1.86 -0.32
CA ALA A 135 -7.44 1.09 0.92
C ALA A 135 -8.89 0.81 1.34
N PHE A 136 -9.77 1.80 1.24
CA PHE A 136 -11.17 1.67 1.63
C PHE A 136 -11.94 0.75 0.69
N THR A 137 -11.75 0.87 -0.63
CA THR A 137 -12.40 -0.02 -1.60
C THR A 137 -11.96 -1.46 -1.36
N THR A 138 -10.66 -1.75 -1.35
CA THR A 138 -10.15 -3.11 -1.17
C THR A 138 -10.51 -3.70 0.20
N GLY A 139 -10.36 -2.93 1.28
CA GLY A 139 -10.68 -3.35 2.64
C GLY A 139 -12.18 -3.54 2.91
N TYR A 140 -13.03 -2.65 2.43
CA TYR A 140 -14.49 -2.74 2.64
C TYR A 140 -15.10 -3.94 1.94
N TYR A 141 -14.69 -4.22 0.69
CA TYR A 141 -15.17 -5.40 -0.04
C TYR A 141 -14.75 -6.71 0.64
N ALA A 142 -13.52 -6.77 1.17
CA ALA A 142 -13.04 -7.94 1.90
C ALA A 142 -13.78 -8.16 3.21
N LEU A 143 -13.97 -7.11 4.02
CA LEU A 143 -14.66 -7.23 5.31
C LEU A 143 -16.11 -7.68 5.12
N LYS A 144 -16.84 -7.11 4.15
CA LYS A 144 -18.24 -7.45 3.86
C LYS A 144 -18.40 -8.91 3.43
N LYS A 145 -17.46 -9.44 2.63
CA LYS A 145 -17.49 -10.85 2.20
C LYS A 145 -17.12 -11.79 3.36
N PHE A 146 -16.11 -11.43 4.16
CA PHE A 146 -15.68 -12.25 5.29
C PHE A 146 -16.77 -12.38 6.36
N ILE A 147 -17.50 -11.30 6.66
CA ILE A 147 -18.66 -11.35 7.56
C ILE A 147 -19.76 -12.25 6.97
N LYS A 148 -20.03 -12.20 5.67
CA LYS A 148 -21.07 -13.02 5.04
C LYS A 148 -20.75 -14.52 5.01
N GLU A 149 -19.47 -14.89 5.02
CA GLU A 149 -19.02 -16.27 4.86
C GLU A 149 -18.70 -16.96 6.22
N TYR A 150 -18.56 -16.18 7.30
CA TYR A 150 -18.19 -16.68 8.63
C TYR A 150 -19.10 -16.19 9.79
N ALA A 151 -20.10 -15.33 9.54
CA ALA A 151 -21.17 -14.99 10.49
C ALA A 151 -22.48 -15.68 10.09
#